data_AF-X7EAY0-F1
#
_entry.id   AF-X7EAY0-F1
#
_cell.length_a   1.000
_cell.length_b   1.000
_cell.length_c   1.000
_cell.angle_alpha   90.00
_cell.angle_beta   90.00
_cell.angle_gamma   90.00
#
_symmetry.space_group_name_H-M   'P 1'
#
loop_
_entity.id
_entity.type
_entity.pdbx_description
1 polymer ?
#
loop_
_entity_poly.entity_id
_entity_poly.type
_entity_poly.pdbx_seq_one_letter_code
_entity_poly.pdbx_strand_id
1 'polypeptide(L)'
;MKSKTEFKYEALLDPDDIQDVLKALSKGLSKRKLEFSDEKEGALSLDPKGLLRLKVTASDDEDSQQFEVKVRWEKSPKRLNKIAPKIS
;
A
#
# COMPACT_ATOMS: atom_id res chain seq x y z
N MET A 1 1.95 20.26 12.65
CA MET A 1 1.18 19.76 11.49
C MET A 1 0.94 18.27 11.71
N LYS A 2 -0.31 17.80 11.72
CA LYS A 2 -0.61 16.37 11.90
C LYS A 2 -0.16 15.61 10.64
N SER A 3 0.71 14.63 10.81
CA SER A 3 1.10 13.73 9.73
C SER A 3 -0.14 12.97 9.25
N LYS A 4 -0.40 12.98 7.95
CA LYS A 4 -1.46 12.20 7.33
C LYS A 4 -1.14 10.72 7.52
N THR A 5 -2.08 9.93 8.03
CA THR A 5 -1.89 8.50 8.30
C THR A 5 -2.46 7.61 7.19
N GLU A 6 -3.27 8.18 6.30
CA GLU A 6 -3.98 7.47 5.24
C GLU A 6 -4.11 8.36 4.00
N PHE A 7 -3.97 7.79 2.81
CA PHE A 7 -4.26 8.43 1.53
C PHE A 7 -5.31 7.60 0.80
N LYS A 8 -6.39 8.24 0.33
CA LYS A 8 -7.46 7.62 -0.45
C LYS A 8 -7.68 8.45 -1.71
N TYR A 9 -7.72 7.78 -2.86
CA TYR A 9 -8.04 8.35 -4.17
C TYR A 9 -8.96 7.38 -4.91
N GLU A 10 -9.99 7.89 -5.57
CA GLU A 10 -11.00 7.10 -6.27
C GLU A 10 -11.52 7.90 -7.47
N ALA A 11 -11.42 7.34 -8.67
CA ALA A 11 -11.86 7.96 -9.91
C ALA A 11 -12.14 6.88 -10.97
N LEU A 12 -12.93 7.21 -11.99
CA LEU A 12 -13.03 6.43 -13.22
C LEU A 12 -11.97 6.94 -14.18
N LEU A 13 -11.11 6.03 -14.65
CA LEU A 13 -9.96 6.33 -15.50
C LEU A 13 -9.94 5.35 -16.68
N ASP A 14 -9.28 5.73 -17.76
CA ASP A 14 -9.02 4.83 -18.88
C ASP A 14 -7.84 3.86 -18.58
N PRO A 15 -7.64 2.82 -19.40
CA PRO A 15 -6.59 1.83 -19.16
C PRO A 15 -5.16 2.40 -19.13
N ASP A 16 -4.87 3.46 -19.91
CA ASP A 16 -3.54 4.06 -19.98
C ASP A 16 -3.23 4.84 -18.69
N ASP A 17 -4.21 5.60 -18.19
CA ASP A 17 -4.13 6.29 -16.91
C ASP A 17 -3.95 5.31 -15.74
N ILE A 18 -4.70 4.18 -15.73
CA ILE A 18 -4.52 3.13 -14.72
C ILE A 18 -3.11 2.53 -14.80
N GLN A 19 -2.59 2.29 -15.99
CA GLN A 19 -1.24 1.78 -16.20
C GLN A 19 -0.19 2.73 -15.61
N ASP A 20 -0.36 4.04 -15.79
CA ASP A 20 0.57 5.04 -15.29
C ASP A 20 0.57 5.13 -13.77
N VAL A 21 -0.59 4.99 -13.12
CA VAL A 21 -0.67 4.83 -11.65
C VAL A 21 0.12 3.60 -11.18
N LEU A 22 -0.06 2.45 -11.85
CA LEU A 22 0.66 1.23 -11.50
C LEU A 22 2.18 1.36 -11.72
N LYS A 23 2.62 2.03 -12.80
CA LYS A 23 4.04 2.34 -13.03
C LYS A 23 4.61 3.24 -11.95
N ALA A 24 3.85 4.24 -11.48
CA ALA A 24 4.29 5.12 -10.40
C ALA A 24 4.50 4.35 -9.09
N LEU A 25 3.58 3.45 -8.74
CA LEU A 25 3.73 2.55 -7.59
C LEU A 25 4.97 1.65 -7.73
N SER A 26 5.16 1.04 -8.91
CA SER A 26 6.33 0.20 -9.20
C SER A 26 7.66 0.95 -9.08
N LYS A 27 7.71 2.19 -9.60
CA LYS A 27 8.88 3.08 -9.49
C LYS A 27 9.17 3.47 -8.04
N GLY A 28 8.13 3.77 -7.25
CA GLY A 28 8.30 4.08 -5.83
C GLY A 28 8.82 2.89 -5.02
N LEU A 29 8.32 1.68 -5.29
CA LEU A 29 8.84 0.44 -4.69
C LEU A 29 10.31 0.22 -5.04
N SER A 30 10.69 0.41 -6.31
CA SER A 30 12.08 0.29 -6.78
C SER A 30 13.03 1.26 -6.06
N LYS A 31 12.53 2.47 -5.74
CA LYS A 31 13.26 3.49 -4.98
C LYS A 31 13.20 3.32 -3.47
N ARG A 32 12.43 2.36 -2.96
CA ARG A 32 12.11 2.20 -1.52
C ARG A 32 11.51 3.46 -0.88
N LYS A 33 10.82 4.28 -1.68
CA LYS A 33 10.13 5.49 -1.22
C LYS A 33 8.86 5.69 -2.06
N LEU A 34 7.71 5.70 -1.41
CA LEU A 34 6.42 6.03 -1.99
C LEU A 34 5.94 7.33 -1.34
N GLU A 35 5.48 8.27 -2.16
CA GLU A 35 4.95 9.55 -1.69
C GLU A 35 3.59 9.77 -2.34
N PHE A 36 2.59 10.04 -1.53
CA PHE A 36 1.21 10.22 -1.94
C PHE A 36 0.76 11.62 -1.52
N SER A 37 0.33 12.42 -2.47
CA SER A 37 -0.13 13.79 -2.25
C SER A 37 -1.30 14.12 -3.17
N ASP A 38 -2.22 14.92 -2.67
CA ASP A 38 -3.34 15.52 -3.41
C ASP A 38 -3.21 17.05 -3.24
N GLU A 39 -3.65 17.83 -4.22
CA GLU A 39 -3.74 19.28 -4.18
C GLU A 39 -4.40 19.84 -2.91
N LYS A 40 -5.31 19.06 -2.28
CA LYS A 40 -6.08 19.48 -1.10
C LYS A 40 -5.45 19.13 0.26
N GLU A 41 -4.49 18.20 0.31
CA GLU A 41 -3.99 17.65 1.59
C GLU A 41 -2.46 17.47 1.63
N GLY A 42 -1.92 17.37 2.84
CA GLY A 42 -0.50 17.08 3.05
C GLY A 42 -0.06 15.72 2.49
N ALA A 43 1.24 15.56 2.24
CA ALA A 43 1.81 14.33 1.71
C ALA A 43 1.91 13.21 2.76
N LEU A 44 1.64 11.97 2.35
CA LEU A 44 1.94 10.74 3.06
C LEU A 44 3.16 10.08 2.40
N SER A 45 4.23 9.86 3.16
CA SER A 45 5.40 9.09 2.69
C SER A 45 5.43 7.71 3.35
N LEU A 46 5.67 6.69 2.55
CA LEU A 46 5.90 5.32 3.01
C LEU A 46 7.30 4.87 2.59
N ASP A 47 7.99 4.18 3.50
CA ASP A 47 9.34 3.63 3.28
C ASP A 47 9.30 2.09 3.28
N PRO A 48 9.08 1.46 2.11
CA PRO A 48 9.21 0.01 1.93
C PRO A 48 10.57 -0.51 2.40
N LYS A 49 10.56 -1.43 3.36
CA LYS A 49 11.79 -2.02 3.91
C LYS A 49 11.58 -3.44 4.41
N GLY A 50 12.67 -4.19 4.47
CA GLY A 50 12.66 -5.58 4.93
C GLY A 50 11.88 -6.49 3.99
N LEU A 51 11.16 -7.45 4.56
CA LEU A 51 10.31 -8.37 3.82
C LEU A 51 8.94 -7.74 3.55
N LEU A 52 8.53 -7.76 2.29
CA LEU A 52 7.22 -7.31 1.85
C LEU A 52 6.35 -8.54 1.61
N ARG A 53 5.10 -8.46 2.06
CA ARG A 53 4.04 -9.42 1.74
C ARG A 53 3.24 -8.89 0.57
N LEU A 54 3.13 -9.69 -0.49
CA LEU A 54 2.28 -9.46 -1.64
C LEU A 54 1.06 -10.38 -1.57
N LYS A 55 -0.13 -9.83 -1.82
CA LYS A 55 -1.35 -10.58 -2.13
C LYS A 55 -1.93 -9.99 -3.42
N VAL A 56 -2.23 -10.86 -4.38
CA VAL A 56 -2.93 -10.50 -5.63
C VAL A 56 -4.21 -11.30 -5.69
N THR A 57 -5.32 -10.64 -5.97
CA THR A 57 -6.61 -11.27 -6.20
C THR A 57 -7.22 -10.70 -7.48
N ALA A 58 -7.92 -11.54 -8.24
CA ALA A 58 -8.69 -11.13 -9.40
C ALA A 58 -10.04 -11.82 -9.35
N SER A 59 -11.08 -11.15 -9.83
CA SER A 59 -12.43 -11.71 -9.97
C SER A 59 -13.09 -11.18 -11.23
N ASP A 60 -14.01 -12.00 -11.74
CA ASP A 60 -14.80 -11.76 -12.93
C ASP A 60 -16.21 -12.27 -12.60
N ASP A 61 -17.18 -11.38 -12.56
CA ASP A 61 -18.60 -11.68 -12.33
C ASP A 61 -19.47 -11.09 -13.46
N GLU A 62 -20.79 -11.27 -13.39
CA GLU A 62 -21.69 -10.90 -14.49
C GLU A 62 -21.66 -9.40 -14.83
N ASP A 63 -21.35 -8.56 -13.84
CA ASP A 63 -21.42 -7.10 -13.97
C ASP A 63 -20.04 -6.43 -14.01
N SER A 64 -18.97 -7.10 -13.57
CA SER A 64 -17.69 -6.45 -13.34
C SER A 64 -16.46 -7.36 -13.39
N GLN A 65 -15.34 -6.75 -13.78
CA GLN A 65 -14.00 -7.32 -13.69
C GLN A 65 -13.14 -6.46 -12.79
N GLN A 66 -12.37 -7.10 -11.91
CA GLN A 66 -11.48 -6.39 -11.01
C GLN A 66 -10.24 -7.20 -10.66
N PHE A 67 -9.17 -6.48 -10.31
CA PHE A 67 -8.02 -7.03 -9.62
C PHE A 67 -7.61 -6.13 -8.46
N GLU A 68 -7.14 -6.73 -7.38
CA GLU A 68 -6.55 -6.05 -6.24
C GLU A 68 -5.10 -6.49 -6.08
N VAL A 69 -4.20 -5.52 -5.90
CA VAL A 69 -2.81 -5.74 -5.51
C VAL A 69 -2.58 -5.13 -4.13
N LYS A 70 -2.31 -5.98 -3.14
CA LYS A 70 -2.05 -5.55 -1.76
C LYS A 70 -0.61 -5.85 -1.37
N VAL A 71 0.13 -4.79 -1.02
CA VAL A 71 1.52 -4.88 -0.53
C VAL A 71 1.57 -4.35 0.90
N ARG A 72 2.18 -5.13 1.81
CA ARG A 72 2.35 -4.74 3.22
C ARG A 72 3.74 -5.11 3.72
N TRP A 73 4.30 -4.28 4.58
CA TRP A 73 5.50 -4.58 5.35
C TRP A 73 5.35 -4.08 6.79
N GLU A 74 6.20 -4.61 7.67
CA GLU A 74 6.25 -4.19 9.07
C GLU A 74 7.38 -3.15 9.25
N LYS A 75 7.09 -2.03 9.92
CA LYS A 75 8.10 -0.98 10.17
C LYS A 75 9.21 -1.45 11.11
N SER A 76 8.94 -2.47 11.91
CA SER A 76 9.89 -3.08 12.84
C SER A 76 9.80 -4.60 12.71
N PRO A 77 10.92 -5.33 12.68
CA PRO A 77 10.89 -6.78 12.67
C PRO A 77 10.16 -7.28 13.92
N LYS A 78 9.22 -8.21 13.73
CA LYS A 78 8.55 -8.89 14.85
C LYS A 78 9.63 -9.57 15.70
N ARG A 79 9.89 -9.05 16.90
CA ARG A 79 10.69 -9.78 17.89
C ARG A 79 9.79 -10.84 18.51
N LEU A 80 10.27 -12.08 18.56
CA LEU A 80 9.62 -13.12 19.35
C LEU A 80 9.60 -12.66 20.80
N ASN A 81 8.40 -12.52 21.36
CA ASN A 81 8.26 -12.21 22.77
C ASN A 81 8.61 -13.49 23.55
N LYS A 82 9.80 -13.52 24.16
CA LYS A 82 10.29 -14.70 24.91
C LYS A 82 9.62 -14.86 26.29
N ILE A 83 8.74 -13.94 26.67
CA ILE A 83 8.06 -13.93 27.95
C ILE A 83 6.63 -14.39 27.72
N ALA A 84 6.32 -15.63 28.15
CA ALA A 84 4.96 -16.12 28.21
C ALA A 84 4.18 -15.34 29.30
N PRO A 85 2.92 -14.93 29.05
CA PRO A 85 2.12 -14.27 30.07
C PRO A 85 1.84 -15.23 31.23
N LYS A 86 1.88 -14.71 32.47
CA LYS A 86 1.33 -15.45 33.62
C LYS A 86 -0.20 -15.40 33.52
N ILE A 87 -0.82 -16.57 33.45
CA ILE A 87 -2.27 -16.73 33.53
C ILE A 87 -2.58 -17.12 34.98
N SER A 88 -3.41 -16.32 35.65
CA SER A 88 -3.94 -16.55 36.99
C SER A 88 -5.45 -16.65 36.94
#